data_AF-A0A140GRE7-F1
#
_entry.id   AF-A0A140GRE7-F1
#
_cell.length_a   1.000
_cell.length_b   1.000
_cell.length_c   1.000
_cell.angle_alpha   90.00
_cell.angle_beta   90.00
_cell.angle_gamma   90.00
#
_symmetry.space_group_name_H-M   'P 1'
#
loop_
_entity.id
_entity.type
_entity.pdbx_description
1 polymer ?
#
loop_
_entity_poly.entity_id
_entity_poly.type
_entity_poly.pdbx_seq_one_letter_code
_entity_poly.pdbx_strand_id
1 'polypeptide(L)'
;MNLKELKESIDKIENHHKNIENISVLINLKESSIGPRAFSRIKYACLGFDWEENQFRIEPEFDLVKLGNSLNVEKEKICREFNGRKYYACPKCKKKVAKGDKFCKHCSQKMKVY
;
A
#
# COMPACT_ATOMS: atom_id res chain seq x y z
N MET A 1 -3.44 16.42 13.18
CA MET A 1 -2.08 16.49 13.71
C MET A 1 -1.39 17.68 13.07
N ASN A 2 -0.98 18.66 13.88
CA ASN A 2 -0.12 19.77 13.45
C ASN A 2 1.35 19.49 13.82
N LEU A 3 2.27 20.38 13.41
CA LEU A 3 3.71 20.19 13.67
C LEU A 3 4.05 20.15 15.17
N LYS A 4 3.34 20.92 15.99
CA LYS A 4 3.54 20.96 17.45
C LYS A 4 3.16 19.62 18.09
N GLU A 5 1.99 19.08 17.75
CA GLU A 5 1.49 17.78 18.23
C GLU A 5 2.41 16.63 17.79
N LEU A 6 2.93 16.70 16.55
CA LEU A 6 3.91 15.75 16.05
C LEU A 6 5.20 15.79 16.88
N LYS A 7 5.74 16.99 17.13
CA LYS A 7 6.94 17.18 17.95
C LYS A 7 6.76 16.63 19.36
N GLU A 8 5.66 16.98 20.03
CA GLU A 8 5.35 16.47 21.38
C GLU A 8 5.26 14.93 21.42
N SER A 9 4.82 14.30 20.34
CA SER A 9 4.78 12.84 20.23
C SER A 9 6.18 12.24 20.07
N ILE A 10 7.06 12.89 19.31
CA ILE A 10 8.46 12.48 19.13
C ILE A 10 9.22 12.66 20.44
N ASP A 11 9.10 13.82 21.10
CA ASP A 11 9.77 14.13 22.36
C ASP A 11 9.42 13.10 23.45
N LYS A 12 8.17 12.64 23.51
CA LYS A 12 7.76 11.55 24.43
C LYS A 12 8.47 10.23 24.13
N ILE A 13 8.60 9.86 22.86
CA ILE A 13 9.30 8.63 22.46
C ILE A 13 10.78 8.72 22.79
N GLU A 14 11.40 9.87 22.54
CA GLU A 14 12.81 10.13 22.85
C GLU A 14 13.11 9.92 24.34
N ASN A 15 12.25 10.45 25.21
CA ASN A 15 12.39 10.31 26.66
C ASN A 15 12.27 8.86 27.17
N HIS A 16 11.59 7.97 26.43
CA HIS A 16 11.37 6.59 26.84
C HIS A 16 12.34 5.59 26.23
N HIS A 17 13.06 5.95 25.15
CA HIS A 17 13.90 5.01 24.40
C HIS A 17 15.37 5.46 24.36
N LYS A 18 16.27 4.61 24.86
CA LYS A 18 17.72 4.92 24.92
C LYS A 18 18.44 4.92 23.57
N ASN A 19 17.92 4.19 22.58
CA ASN A 19 18.57 3.99 21.27
C ASN A 19 17.67 4.47 20.14
N ILE A 20 17.51 5.80 20.04
CA ILE A 20 16.61 6.44 19.06
C ILE A 20 17.06 6.17 17.61
N GLU A 21 18.36 6.07 17.37
CA GLU A 21 18.96 5.84 16.04
C GLU A 21 18.49 4.54 15.38
N ASN A 22 18.07 3.56 16.18
CA ASN A 22 17.60 2.27 15.69
C ASN A 22 16.10 2.23 15.40
N ILE A 23 15.38 3.33 15.68
CA ILE A 23 13.93 3.39 15.50
C ILE A 23 13.62 3.89 14.08
N SER A 24 13.10 3.00 13.24
CA SER A 24 12.65 3.36 11.89
C SER A 24 11.31 4.10 11.91
N VAL A 25 11.23 5.23 11.21
CA VAL A 25 9.96 5.96 11.00
C VAL A 25 9.24 5.42 9.76
N LEU A 26 8.02 4.93 9.94
CA LEU A 26 7.25 4.22 8.92
C LEU A 26 5.84 4.82 8.74
N ILE A 27 5.39 4.89 7.48
CA ILE A 27 4.02 5.26 7.10
C ILE A 27 3.22 3.97 6.88
N ASN A 28 2.16 3.78 7.68
CA ASN A 28 1.29 2.62 7.52
C ASN A 28 0.40 2.74 6.28
N LEU A 29 0.33 1.66 5.50
CA LEU A 29 -0.54 1.55 4.32
C LEU A 29 -1.84 0.82 4.69
N LYS A 30 -2.91 1.09 3.94
CA LYS A 30 -4.19 0.37 4.05
C LYS A 30 -4.18 -1.02 3.38
N GLU A 31 -3.09 -1.37 2.72
CA GLU A 31 -2.96 -2.64 2.01
C GLU A 31 -2.91 -3.83 2.98
N SER A 32 -3.50 -4.96 2.59
CA SER A 32 -3.35 -6.20 3.34
C SER A 32 -1.93 -6.75 3.15
N SER A 33 -1.26 -7.11 4.25
CA SER A 33 0.05 -7.77 4.26
C SER A 33 -0.03 -9.15 4.90
N ILE A 34 0.92 -10.03 4.56
CA ILE A 34 1.12 -11.30 5.28
C ILE A 34 2.25 -11.04 6.29
N GLY A 35 1.90 -10.97 7.58
CA GLY A 35 2.83 -10.63 8.67
C GLY A 35 2.62 -9.20 9.19
N PRO A 36 3.67 -8.42 9.51
CA PRO A 36 3.53 -7.06 10.01
C PRO A 36 2.78 -6.18 9.00
N ARG A 37 2.14 -5.11 9.49
CA ARG A 37 1.30 -4.21 8.67
C ARG A 37 2.08 -3.70 7.45
N ALA A 38 1.43 -3.57 6.30
CA ALA A 38 2.03 -2.94 5.13
C ALA A 38 2.47 -1.51 5.48
N PHE A 39 3.71 -1.14 5.14
CA PHE A 39 4.27 0.17 5.45
C PHE A 39 5.17 0.68 4.33
N SER A 40 5.40 1.99 4.28
CA SER A 40 6.42 2.66 3.47
C SER A 40 7.38 3.41 4.38
N ARG A 41 8.68 3.43 4.03
CA ARG A 41 9.67 4.25 4.75
C ARG A 41 9.59 5.70 4.27
N ILE A 42 10.13 6.60 5.07
CA ILE A 42 10.27 8.01 4.71
C ILE A 42 11.63 8.22 4.05
N LYS A 43 11.65 8.81 2.86
CA LYS A 43 12.87 9.20 2.15
C LYS A 43 13.35 10.56 2.61
N TYR A 44 12.44 11.51 2.77
CA TYR A 44 12.75 12.87 3.20
C TYR A 44 11.60 13.51 3.97
N ALA A 45 11.92 14.40 4.91
CA ALA A 45 10.94 15.20 5.63
C ALA A 45 11.46 16.64 5.77
N CYS A 46 10.68 17.62 5.30
CA CYS A 46 11.11 19.01 5.23
C CYS A 46 9.96 20.00 5.25
N LEU A 47 10.30 21.28 5.37
CA LEU A 47 9.35 22.35 5.09
C LEU A 47 9.21 22.52 3.58
N GLY A 48 8.00 22.85 3.11
CA GLY A 48 7.76 23.27 1.73
C GLY A 48 8.48 24.57 1.40
N PHE A 49 8.70 24.79 0.11
CA PHE A 49 9.39 25.96 -0.44
C PHE A 49 8.44 26.81 -1.28
N ASP A 50 8.64 28.13 -1.30
CA ASP A 50 7.88 29.09 -2.11
C ASP A 50 6.36 29.02 -1.84
N TRP A 51 5.56 28.55 -2.80
CA TRP A 51 4.10 28.41 -2.68
C TRP A 51 3.63 27.36 -1.65
N GLU A 52 4.56 26.60 -1.08
CA GLU A 52 4.28 25.56 -0.07
C GLU A 52 4.78 25.94 1.33
N GLU A 53 5.07 27.22 1.56
CA GLU A 53 5.46 27.74 2.87
C GLU A 53 4.50 27.30 4.00
N ASN A 54 5.08 27.02 5.17
CA ASN A 54 4.39 26.49 6.36
C ASN A 54 3.78 25.08 6.22
N GLN A 55 4.09 24.34 5.16
CA GLN A 55 3.71 22.94 5.04
C GLN A 55 4.87 22.03 5.43
N PHE A 56 4.70 21.20 6.46
CA PHE A 56 5.65 20.12 6.76
C PHE A 56 5.33 18.92 5.88
N ARG A 57 6.26 18.57 4.99
CA ARG A 57 6.09 17.55 3.96
C ARG A 57 6.95 16.35 4.26
N ILE A 58 6.41 15.18 3.92
CA ILE A 58 7.05 13.89 4.10
C ILE A 58 6.95 13.16 2.76
N GLU A 59 8.10 12.86 2.16
CA GLU A 59 8.19 12.08 0.94
C GLU A 59 8.41 10.59 1.29
N PRO A 60 7.52 9.69 0.88
CA PRO A 60 7.70 8.26 1.05
C PRO A 60 8.76 7.72 0.08
N GLU A 61 9.39 6.60 0.43
CA GLU A 61 10.40 5.93 -0.43
C GLU A 61 9.79 5.43 -1.74
N PHE A 62 8.50 5.10 -1.74
CA PHE A 62 7.76 4.65 -2.92
C PHE A 62 6.34 5.19 -2.90
N ASP A 63 5.71 5.23 -4.08
CA ASP A 63 4.33 5.71 -4.24
C ASP A 63 3.36 4.95 -3.32
N LEU A 64 2.75 5.69 -2.39
CA LEU A 64 1.74 5.14 -1.47
C LEU A 64 0.48 4.67 -2.22
N VAL A 65 0.24 5.25 -3.40
CA VAL A 65 -0.78 4.81 -4.34
C VAL A 65 -0.06 4.12 -5.50
N LYS A 66 0.14 2.80 -5.39
CA LYS A 66 0.64 2.02 -6.52
C LYS A 66 -0.42 2.00 -7.62
N LEU A 67 -0.17 2.74 -8.69
CA LEU A 67 -0.97 2.70 -9.91
C LEU A 67 -1.04 1.23 -10.37
N GLY A 68 -2.22 0.62 -10.32
CA GLY A 68 -2.41 -0.79 -10.70
C GLY A 68 -2.94 -1.73 -9.61
N ASN A 69 -2.99 -1.33 -8.33
CA ASN A 69 -3.58 -2.15 -7.26
C ASN A 69 -4.99 -1.73 -6.83
N SER A 70 -5.54 -0.69 -7.44
CA SER A 70 -6.95 -0.35 -7.26
C SER A 70 -7.84 -1.45 -7.85
N LEU A 71 -8.99 -1.67 -7.22
CA LEU A 71 -9.98 -2.65 -7.68
C LEU A 71 -10.47 -2.37 -9.10
N ASN A 72 -10.35 -1.12 -9.54
CA ASN A 72 -10.86 -0.62 -10.81
C ASN A 72 -9.87 -0.78 -11.98
N VAL A 73 -8.60 -1.08 -11.71
CA VAL A 73 -7.63 -1.38 -12.77
C VAL A 73 -7.92 -2.78 -13.33
N GLU A 74 -8.07 -2.86 -14.64
CA GLU A 74 -8.30 -4.12 -15.32
C GLU A 74 -7.03 -4.98 -15.29
N LYS A 75 -7.13 -6.14 -14.62
CA LYS A 75 -6.05 -7.14 -14.58
C LYS A 75 -6.38 -8.34 -15.46
N GLU A 76 -5.33 -8.98 -15.97
CA GLU A 76 -5.46 -10.21 -16.75
C GLU A 76 -5.74 -11.41 -15.85
N LYS A 77 -6.58 -12.33 -16.34
CA LYS A 77 -6.92 -13.55 -15.61
C LYS A 77 -5.75 -14.52 -15.71
N ILE A 78 -5.39 -15.14 -14.59
CA ILE A 78 -4.34 -16.16 -14.58
C ILE A 78 -4.96 -17.46 -15.11
N CYS A 79 -4.46 -17.98 -16.23
CA CYS A 79 -4.79 -19.32 -16.69
C CYS A 79 -3.92 -20.34 -15.95
N ARG A 80 -4.55 -21.32 -15.31
CA ARG A 80 -3.87 -22.43 -14.62
C ARG A 80 -4.40 -23.75 -15.14
N GLU A 81 -3.57 -24.78 -15.04
CA GLU A 81 -3.94 -26.14 -15.43
C GLU A 81 -4.00 -27.03 -14.18
N PHE A 82 -5.03 -27.87 -14.09
CA PHE A 82 -5.14 -28.89 -13.07
C PHE A 82 -5.76 -30.14 -13.69
N ASN A 83 -5.05 -31.28 -13.60
CA ASN A 83 -5.44 -32.56 -14.20
C ASN A 83 -5.83 -32.43 -15.70
N GLY A 84 -5.00 -31.75 -16.49
CA GLY A 84 -5.24 -31.57 -17.94
C GLY A 84 -6.36 -30.58 -18.31
N ARG A 85 -7.02 -29.95 -17.32
CA ARG A 85 -8.08 -28.97 -17.55
C ARG A 85 -7.62 -27.56 -17.18
N LYS A 86 -7.74 -26.64 -18.14
CA LYS A 86 -7.45 -25.21 -17.94
C LYS A 86 -8.61 -24.53 -17.20
N TYR A 87 -8.29 -23.71 -16.20
CA TYR A 87 -9.23 -22.84 -15.52
C TYR A 87 -8.62 -21.45 -15.29
N TYR A 88 -9.48 -20.45 -15.16
CA TYR A 88 -9.06 -19.08 -14.88
C TYR A 88 -9.13 -18.80 -13.38
N ALA A 89 -8.15 -18.04 -12.88
CA ALA A 89 -8.07 -17.59 -11.50
C ALA A 89 -7.90 -16.07 -11.44
N CYS A 90 -8.47 -15.47 -10.39
CA CYS A 90 -8.31 -14.05 -10.11
C CYS A 90 -6.83 -13.74 -9.80
N PRO A 91 -6.23 -12.70 -10.41
CA PRO A 91 -4.83 -12.35 -10.16
C PRO A 91 -4.58 -11.85 -8.73
N LYS A 92 -5.61 -11.35 -8.03
CA LYS A 92 -5.49 -10.80 -6.67
C LYS A 92 -5.69 -11.87 -5.59
N CYS A 93 -6.84 -12.54 -5.58
CA CYS A 93 -7.20 -13.49 -4.53
C CYS A 93 -6.97 -14.97 -4.89
N LYS A 94 -6.51 -15.26 -6.13
CA LYS A 94 -6.21 -16.61 -6.64
C LYS A 94 -7.40 -17.58 -6.69
N LYS A 95 -8.61 -17.14 -6.34
CA LYS A 95 -9.84 -17.95 -6.45
C LYS A 95 -10.26 -18.12 -7.91
N LYS A 96 -10.97 -19.23 -8.19
CA LYS A 96 -11.48 -19.58 -9.51
C LYS A 96 -12.47 -18.50 -10.01
N VAL A 97 -12.34 -18.12 -11.28
CA VAL A 97 -13.23 -17.17 -11.97
C VAL A 97 -13.62 -17.72 -13.33
N ALA A 98 -14.76 -17.26 -13.87
CA ALA A 98 -15.19 -17.63 -15.21
C ALA A 98 -14.49 -16.77 -16.29
N LYS A 99 -14.41 -17.28 -17.52
CA LYS A 99 -13.81 -16.58 -18.67
C LYS A 99 -14.54 -15.25 -18.98
N GLY A 100 -15.86 -15.20 -18.77
CA GLY A 100 -16.71 -14.03 -18.97
C GLY A 100 -16.78 -13.02 -17.81
N ASP A 101 -16.26 -13.35 -16.62
CA ASP A 101 -16.42 -12.48 -15.44
C ASP A 101 -15.67 -11.14 -15.61
N LYS A 102 -16.38 -10.01 -15.55
CA LYS A 102 -15.80 -8.65 -15.51
C LYS A 102 -15.20 -8.29 -14.15
N PHE A 103 -15.72 -8.90 -13.09
CA PHE A 103 -15.29 -8.66 -11.70
C PHE A 103 -15.13 -9.99 -10.96
N CYS A 104 -14.16 -10.07 -10.05
CA CYS A 104 -14.01 -11.24 -9.20
C CYS A 104 -15.12 -11.25 -8.14
N LYS A 105 -15.92 -12.33 -8.09
CA LYS A 105 -17.02 -12.51 -7.12
C LYS A 105 -16.58 -12.56 -5.65
N HIS A 106 -15.28 -12.63 -5.38
CA HIS A 106 -14.74 -12.79 -4.02
C HIS A 106 -13.97 -11.57 -3.49
N CYS A 107 -13.35 -10.80 -4.38
CA CYS A 107 -12.53 -9.64 -3.98
C CYS A 107 -12.82 -8.38 -4.79
N SER A 108 -13.82 -8.44 -5.67
CA SER A 108 -14.29 -7.33 -6.51
C SER A 108 -13.27 -6.72 -7.46
N GLN A 109 -12.11 -7.37 -7.68
CA GLN A 109 -11.12 -6.92 -8.67
C GLN A 109 -11.72 -6.95 -10.09
N LYS A 110 -11.60 -5.84 -10.82
CA LYS A 110 -11.93 -5.73 -12.23
C LYS A 110 -10.94 -6.52 -13.09
N MET A 111 -11.45 -7.28 -14.05
CA MET A 111 -10.67 -8.21 -14.88
C MET A 111 -11.02 -8.03 -16.36
N LYS A 112 -10.05 -8.28 -17.25
CA LYS A 112 -10.31 -8.34 -18.70
C LYS A 112 -11.22 -9.53 -19.04
N VAL A 113 -12.13 -9.32 -19.99
CA VAL A 113 -13.02 -10.35 -20.54
C VAL A 113 -12.40 -10.90 -21.83
N TYR A 114 -12.44 -12.22 -22.03
CA TYR A 114 -11.86 -12.94 -23.18
C TYR A 114 -12.90 -13.81 -23.88
#